data_AF-A0A418SY55-F1
#
_entry.id   AF-A0A418SY55-F1
#
_cell.length_a   1.000
_cell.length_b   1.000
_cell.length_c   1.000
_cell.angle_alpha   90.00
_cell.angle_beta   90.00
_cell.angle_gamma   90.00
#
_symmetry.space_group_name_H-M   'P 1'
#
loop_
_entity.id
_entity.type
_entity.pdbx_description
1 polymer ?
#
loop_
_entity_poly.entity_id
_entity_poly.type
_entity_poly.pdbx_seq_one_letter_code
_entity_poly.pdbx_strand_id
1 'polypeptide(L)'
;MTGPIVIFLGPTLSADAARARLDGLYLPPCRMGDVFRAVDAHHPRAIGIVDGYFEATPAVWHKEILYALSQGVPVFGASSMGALRAAELHPFGMEGVGSIFTAFASGEMTDDDEVAVVHANDSSGYAAASVPMVNLRHGLSLAAAADVIDAKEEGRVIAALKELHYPRRSWQAVWNGAGDLPAHRIAALREFVEATDCDLKAKDARAMLDRIAEWDANGAAAPETHGFDFEPTLFWEELMRLNRGGDNAVDEQNLLDHLRIAEPARDDILRDALLHHMVEEAAARLEIRIPDDRTVLARFRRIRGLTTPALLKEWMAEQKTDQAACLELARHEARLRALLQRTMPSLSSNVTATLRLRGEYRRMTQRAAHIAADLSCKGIADPGPEHVESLAPVLASYQRDIGAIHTELETHAAELGFGSMRHFLRTLIGVHLASTSEEAEDGTSTRQHA
;
A
#
# COMPACT_ATOMS: atom_id res chain seq x y z
N MET A 1 18.33 10.87 17.40
CA MET A 1 16.89 10.53 17.22
C MET A 1 16.30 10.30 18.61
N THR A 2 15.12 10.86 18.91
CA THR A 2 14.51 10.83 20.27
C THR A 2 13.33 9.88 20.42
N GLY A 3 12.98 9.12 19.37
CA GLY A 3 11.89 8.16 19.43
C GLY A 3 12.20 6.95 20.32
N PRO A 4 11.19 6.11 20.63
CA PRO A 4 11.39 4.91 21.43
C PRO A 4 12.25 3.89 20.69
N ILE A 5 12.80 2.93 21.43
CA ILE A 5 13.28 1.67 20.86
C ILE A 5 12.07 0.76 20.72
N VAL A 6 11.84 0.22 19.53
CA VAL A 6 10.69 -0.66 19.26
C VAL A 6 11.17 -2.10 19.15
N ILE A 7 10.57 -3.02 19.89
CA ILE A 7 10.95 -4.44 19.89
C ILE A 7 9.74 -5.30 19.50
N PHE A 8 9.88 -6.09 18.45
CA PHE A 8 8.89 -7.11 18.04
C PHE A 8 9.22 -8.45 18.71
N LEU A 9 8.37 -8.89 19.65
CA LEU A 9 8.65 -10.01 20.55
C LEU A 9 7.42 -10.86 20.84
N GLY A 10 7.62 -12.18 20.91
CA GLY A 10 6.65 -13.20 21.28
C GLY A 10 6.71 -14.40 20.30
N PRO A 11 6.86 -15.66 20.73
CA PRO A 11 6.75 -16.15 22.09
C PRO A 11 8.08 -16.28 22.83
N THR A 12 9.21 -15.88 22.21
CA THR A 12 10.55 -16.27 22.67
C THR A 12 10.90 -15.75 24.07
N LEU A 13 10.44 -14.55 24.43
CA LEU A 13 10.51 -14.01 25.79
C LEU A 13 9.19 -13.32 26.12
N SER A 14 8.83 -13.29 27.41
CA SER A 14 7.76 -12.43 27.86
C SER A 14 8.18 -10.97 27.81
N ALA A 15 7.23 -10.07 27.52
CA ALA A 15 7.50 -8.64 27.52
C ALA A 15 8.02 -8.14 28.88
N ASP A 16 7.57 -8.73 29.99
CA ASP A 16 8.04 -8.34 31.33
C ASP A 16 9.50 -8.72 31.58
N ALA A 17 9.93 -9.91 31.13
CA ALA A 17 11.33 -10.33 31.23
C ALA A 17 12.24 -9.46 30.33
N ALA A 18 11.72 -9.03 29.18
CA ALA A 18 12.44 -8.16 28.26
C ALA A 18 12.56 -6.71 28.79
N ARG A 19 11.48 -6.14 29.33
CA ARG A 19 11.47 -4.80 29.94
C ARG A 19 12.43 -4.65 31.11
N ALA A 20 12.70 -5.73 31.84
CA ALA A 20 13.69 -5.72 32.91
C ALA A 20 15.13 -5.50 32.40
N ARG A 21 15.38 -5.66 31.09
CA ARG A 21 16.69 -5.49 30.44
C ARG A 21 16.81 -4.22 29.63
N LEU A 22 15.75 -3.86 28.89
CA LEU A 22 15.75 -2.72 27.98
C LEU A 22 14.42 -1.97 28.10
N ASP A 23 14.49 -0.65 28.30
CA ASP A 23 13.29 0.18 28.21
C ASP A 23 12.95 0.44 26.74
N GLY A 24 11.68 0.22 26.38
CA GLY A 24 11.24 0.26 24.99
C GLY A 24 9.77 -0.04 24.80
N LEU A 25 9.31 0.22 23.57
CA LEU A 25 7.98 -0.14 23.11
C LEU A 25 8.00 -1.57 22.59
N TYR A 26 7.42 -2.49 23.37
CA TYR A 26 7.28 -3.89 22.99
C TYR A 26 5.98 -4.11 22.22
N LEU A 27 6.12 -4.49 20.96
CA LEU A 27 5.02 -4.84 20.07
C LEU A 27 4.92 -6.37 19.92
N PRO A 28 3.75 -6.88 19.50
CA PRO A 28 3.60 -8.29 19.13
C PRO A 28 4.62 -8.74 18.06
N PRO A 29 4.70 -10.04 17.76
CA PRO A 29 5.60 -10.56 16.73
C PRO A 29 5.31 -9.91 15.38
N CYS A 30 6.34 -9.54 14.62
CA CYS A 30 6.13 -8.78 13.39
C CYS A 30 5.49 -9.62 12.28
N ARG A 31 4.59 -9.00 11.53
CA ARG A 31 4.06 -9.46 10.23
C ARG A 31 4.21 -8.37 9.19
N MET A 32 3.85 -8.68 7.95
CA MET A 32 3.84 -7.72 6.83
C MET A 32 3.13 -6.40 7.23
N GLY A 33 3.83 -5.29 7.02
CA GLY A 33 3.39 -3.93 7.30
C GLY A 33 3.71 -3.41 8.71
N ASP A 34 4.06 -4.27 9.68
CA ASP A 34 4.32 -3.84 11.06
C ASP A 34 5.56 -2.95 11.17
N VAL A 35 6.65 -3.29 10.47
CA VAL A 35 7.89 -2.52 10.55
C VAL A 35 7.68 -1.15 9.90
N PHE A 36 6.97 -1.11 8.77
CA PHE A 36 6.56 0.16 8.15
C PHE A 36 5.71 1.01 9.12
N ARG A 37 4.66 0.45 9.72
CA ARG A 37 3.80 1.18 10.67
C ARG A 37 4.57 1.68 11.88
N ALA A 38 5.50 0.89 12.41
CA ALA A 38 6.32 1.32 13.54
C ALA A 38 7.21 2.52 13.17
N VAL A 39 7.82 2.52 11.99
CA VAL A 39 8.63 3.65 11.49
C VAL A 39 7.77 4.91 11.31
N ASP A 40 6.61 4.76 10.67
CA ASP A 40 5.71 5.87 10.33
C ASP A 40 5.03 6.48 11.58
N ALA A 41 4.61 5.64 12.54
CA ALA A 41 3.86 6.09 13.72
C ALA A 41 4.74 6.50 14.91
N HIS A 42 5.89 5.87 15.10
CA HIS A 42 6.69 6.05 16.33
C HIS A 42 8.03 6.75 16.10
N HIS A 43 8.48 6.89 14.85
CA HIS A 43 9.81 7.43 14.52
C HIS A 43 10.92 6.84 15.41
N PRO A 44 11.03 5.50 15.48
CA PRO A 44 11.87 4.82 16.45
C PRO A 44 13.33 5.18 16.28
N ARG A 45 14.08 5.25 17.39
CA ARG A 45 15.53 5.44 17.32
C ARG A 45 16.28 4.14 16.99
N ALA A 46 15.66 2.99 17.27
CA ALA A 46 16.13 1.66 16.85
C ALA A 46 14.95 0.68 16.83
N ILE A 47 15.08 -0.38 16.03
CA ILE A 47 14.12 -1.49 15.96
C ILE A 47 14.86 -2.79 16.28
N GLY A 48 14.29 -3.61 17.16
CA GLY A 48 14.72 -4.99 17.41
C GLY A 48 13.65 -5.97 16.94
N ILE A 49 14.04 -6.97 16.17
CA ILE A 49 13.16 -8.04 15.70
C ILE A 49 13.64 -9.33 16.34
N VAL A 50 12.83 -9.92 17.22
CA VAL A 50 13.06 -11.28 17.75
C VAL A 50 12.18 -12.25 16.98
N ASP A 51 10.87 -12.01 17.05
CA ASP A 51 9.86 -12.93 16.57
C ASP A 51 8.98 -12.32 15.47
N GLY A 52 8.44 -13.19 14.63
CA GLY A 52 7.51 -12.82 13.57
C GLY A 52 6.56 -13.97 13.25
N TYR A 53 5.41 -13.62 12.67
CA TYR A 53 4.44 -14.61 12.22
C TYR A 53 4.92 -15.33 10.95
N PHE A 54 4.51 -16.59 10.79
CA PHE A 54 4.84 -17.45 9.66
C PHE A 54 3.62 -18.28 9.21
N GLU A 55 3.66 -18.85 8.00
CA GLU A 55 2.59 -19.60 7.32
C GLU A 55 1.27 -18.85 7.08
N ALA A 56 0.38 -18.81 8.07
CA ALA A 56 -1.00 -18.33 7.92
C ALA A 56 -1.10 -16.81 7.86
N THR A 57 -0.03 -16.11 8.24
CA THR A 57 0.07 -14.65 8.16
C THR A 57 1.32 -14.30 7.36
N PRO A 58 1.23 -13.38 6.38
CA PRO A 58 2.41 -12.93 5.63
C PRO A 58 3.49 -12.42 6.58
N ALA A 59 4.68 -13.03 6.51
CA ALA A 59 5.84 -12.62 7.29
C ALA A 59 6.29 -11.20 6.91
N VAL A 60 7.04 -10.56 7.80
CA VAL A 60 7.66 -9.25 7.55
C VAL A 60 8.49 -9.29 6.26
N TRP A 61 8.32 -8.29 5.41
CA TRP A 61 9.06 -8.20 4.16
C TRP A 61 10.45 -7.60 4.39
N HIS A 62 11.45 -8.13 3.67
CA HIS A 62 12.79 -7.54 3.60
C HIS A 62 12.75 -6.05 3.31
N LYS A 63 11.82 -5.66 2.45
CA LYS A 63 11.67 -4.28 2.01
C LYS A 63 11.24 -3.32 3.11
N GLU A 64 10.49 -3.78 4.11
CA GLU A 64 10.14 -2.94 5.25
C GLU A 64 11.38 -2.65 6.11
N ILE A 65 12.27 -3.64 6.26
CA ILE A 65 13.52 -3.50 6.99
C ILE A 65 14.50 -2.61 6.22
N LEU A 66 14.64 -2.82 4.91
CA LEU A 66 15.41 -1.93 4.03
C LEU A 66 14.87 -0.49 4.05
N TYR A 67 13.55 -0.32 4.16
CA TYR A 67 12.96 1.00 4.35
C TYR A 67 13.37 1.62 5.69
N ALA A 68 13.28 0.89 6.80
CA ALA A 68 13.73 1.39 8.09
C ALA A 68 15.21 1.81 8.06
N LEU A 69 16.08 0.96 7.50
CA LEU A 69 17.50 1.25 7.31
C LEU A 69 17.72 2.49 6.43
N SER A 70 16.96 2.66 5.35
CA SER A 70 17.08 3.85 4.47
C SER A 70 16.60 5.14 5.13
N GLN A 71 15.74 5.05 6.15
CA GLN A 71 15.38 6.17 7.03
C GLN A 71 16.43 6.44 8.11
N GLY A 72 17.56 5.72 8.12
CA GLY A 72 18.61 5.83 9.12
C GLY A 72 18.26 5.21 10.46
N VAL A 73 17.24 4.35 10.53
CA VAL A 73 16.84 3.64 11.74
C VAL A 73 17.65 2.34 11.84
N PRO A 74 18.51 2.16 12.86
CA PRO A 74 19.14 0.87 13.15
C PRO A 74 18.13 -0.25 13.33
N VAL A 75 18.39 -1.38 12.70
CA VAL A 75 17.58 -2.60 12.88
C VAL A 75 18.47 -3.73 13.36
N PHE A 76 18.10 -4.33 14.49
CA PHE A 76 18.75 -5.49 15.09
C PHE A 76 17.86 -6.72 14.93
N GLY A 77 18.44 -7.88 14.66
CA GLY A 77 17.71 -9.14 14.54
C GLY A 77 18.37 -10.30 15.26
N ALA A 78 17.58 -11.11 15.96
CA ALA A 78 18.08 -12.28 16.69
C ALA A 78 17.04 -13.40 16.81
N SER A 79 17.50 -14.57 17.28
CA SER A 79 16.70 -15.68 17.78
C SER A 79 15.77 -16.42 16.81
N SER A 80 14.79 -15.75 16.21
CA SER A 80 13.75 -16.38 15.38
C SER A 80 13.70 -15.76 13.99
N MET A 81 12.55 -15.22 13.58
CA MET A 81 12.38 -14.49 12.33
C MET A 81 13.40 -13.34 12.22
N GLY A 82 13.76 -12.73 13.35
CA GLY A 82 14.80 -11.72 13.43
C GLY A 82 16.18 -12.20 12.96
N ALA A 83 16.59 -13.41 13.37
CA ALA A 83 17.89 -13.97 12.97
C ALA A 83 17.94 -14.29 11.47
N LEU A 84 16.85 -14.83 10.90
CA LEU A 84 16.72 -15.07 9.46
C LEU A 84 16.87 -13.78 8.67
N ARG A 85 16.07 -12.77 9.02
CA ARG A 85 16.10 -11.47 8.34
C ARG A 85 17.45 -10.77 8.51
N ALA A 86 18.07 -10.88 9.69
CA ALA A 86 19.41 -10.38 9.90
C ALA A 86 20.43 -11.09 9.01
N ALA A 87 20.41 -12.42 8.89
CA ALA A 87 21.33 -13.16 8.02
C ALA A 87 21.21 -12.71 6.54
N GLU A 88 19.98 -12.49 6.08
CA GLU A 88 19.71 -12.04 4.71
C GLU A 88 20.06 -10.56 4.46
N LEU A 89 19.87 -9.71 5.48
CA LEU A 89 20.00 -8.25 5.37
C LEU A 89 21.26 -7.67 6.02
N HIS A 90 22.13 -8.53 6.58
CA HIS A 90 23.41 -8.12 7.12
C HIS A 90 24.26 -7.34 6.11
N PRO A 91 24.36 -7.74 4.83
CA PRO A 91 25.08 -6.97 3.82
C PRO A 91 24.52 -5.56 3.58
N PHE A 92 23.28 -5.28 4.00
CA PHE A 92 22.60 -3.99 3.82
C PHE A 92 22.61 -3.13 5.10
N GLY A 93 23.20 -3.62 6.20
CA GLY A 93 23.35 -2.89 7.46
C GLY A 93 22.39 -3.29 8.58
N MET A 94 21.61 -4.37 8.42
CA MET A 94 20.90 -4.97 9.56
C MET A 94 21.90 -5.67 10.48
N GLU A 95 21.85 -5.39 11.77
CA GLU A 95 22.76 -6.00 12.75
C GLU A 95 22.18 -7.32 13.28
N GLY A 96 22.84 -8.43 12.98
CA GLY A 96 22.48 -9.72 13.54
C GLY A 96 23.15 -9.97 14.89
N VAL A 97 22.39 -10.52 15.84
CA VAL A 97 22.87 -10.80 17.19
C VAL A 97 22.59 -12.25 17.56
N GLY A 98 23.59 -12.89 18.16
CA GLY A 98 23.48 -14.23 18.73
C GLY A 98 23.98 -15.35 17.84
N SER A 99 23.89 -16.55 18.39
CA SER A 99 24.40 -17.78 17.79
C SER A 99 23.55 -18.26 16.61
N ILE A 100 22.22 -18.10 16.68
CA ILE A 100 21.29 -18.51 15.63
C ILE A 100 21.50 -17.64 14.39
N PHE A 101 21.66 -16.32 14.57
CA PHE A 101 22.05 -15.44 13.45
C PHE A 101 23.38 -15.88 12.83
N THR A 102 24.40 -16.13 13.64
CA THR A 102 25.72 -16.55 13.16
C THR A 102 25.64 -17.85 12.35
N ALA A 103 24.83 -18.82 12.81
CA ALA A 103 24.62 -20.08 12.12
C ALA A 103 23.92 -19.91 10.76
N PHE A 104 22.92 -19.02 10.65
CA PHE A 104 22.30 -18.71 9.35
C PHE A 104 23.22 -17.89 8.43
N ALA A 105 23.91 -16.88 8.96
CA ALA A 105 24.81 -16.02 8.18
C ALA A 105 26.01 -16.80 7.62
N SER A 106 26.50 -17.82 8.35
CA SER A 106 27.58 -18.70 7.89
C SER A 106 27.12 -19.81 6.95
N GLY A 107 25.81 -20.06 6.86
CA GLY A 107 25.23 -21.17 6.11
C GLY A 107 25.32 -22.53 6.81
N GLU A 108 25.76 -22.58 8.08
CA GLU A 108 25.66 -23.80 8.91
C GLU A 108 24.19 -24.25 9.05
N MET A 109 23.30 -23.27 9.13
CA MET A 109 21.85 -23.46 9.12
C MET A 109 21.24 -22.80 7.90
N THR A 110 20.37 -23.54 7.18
CA THR A 110 19.67 -23.05 5.98
C THR A 110 18.17 -23.27 6.01
N ASP A 111 17.68 -24.13 6.91
CA ASP A 111 16.27 -24.49 6.96
C ASP A 111 15.50 -23.52 7.88
N ASP A 112 14.50 -22.82 7.33
CA ASP A 112 13.65 -21.88 8.09
C ASP A 112 12.88 -22.57 9.22
N ASP A 113 12.62 -23.88 9.09
CA ASP A 113 11.92 -24.68 10.09
C ASP A 113 12.70 -24.88 11.40
N GLU A 114 13.98 -24.49 11.42
CA GLU A 114 14.83 -24.63 12.59
C GLU A 114 14.39 -23.71 13.74
N VAL A 115 13.85 -22.54 13.41
CA VAL A 115 13.37 -21.53 14.38
C VAL A 115 11.85 -21.50 14.52
N ALA A 116 11.13 -22.26 13.69
CA ALA A 116 9.67 -22.31 13.66
C ALA A 116 9.08 -22.96 14.92
N VAL A 117 8.02 -22.34 15.45
CA VAL A 117 7.25 -22.84 16.60
C VAL A 117 5.77 -22.60 16.36
N VAL A 118 4.92 -23.52 16.83
CA VAL A 118 3.49 -23.23 16.98
C VAL A 118 3.32 -22.48 18.28
N HIS A 119 2.62 -21.34 18.25
CA HIS A 119 2.30 -20.58 19.45
C HIS A 119 0.81 -20.28 19.53
N ALA A 120 0.31 -20.11 20.75
CA ALA A 120 -1.05 -19.68 20.98
C ALA A 120 -1.25 -18.20 20.59
N ASN A 121 -2.50 -17.74 20.52
CA ASN A 121 -2.86 -16.36 20.16
C ASN A 121 -2.65 -15.38 21.33
N ASP A 122 -2.78 -14.08 21.03
CA ASP A 122 -2.51 -12.96 21.95
C ASP A 122 -3.20 -13.11 23.33
N SER A 123 -4.45 -13.60 23.36
CA SER A 123 -5.22 -13.79 24.59
C SER A 123 -4.64 -14.80 25.60
N SER A 124 -3.58 -15.52 25.23
CA SER A 124 -2.91 -16.54 26.05
C SER A 124 -1.41 -16.28 26.23
N GLY A 125 -0.94 -15.06 25.91
CA GLY A 125 0.46 -14.68 26.09
C GLY A 125 1.44 -15.42 25.18
N TYR A 126 0.95 -15.91 24.03
CA TYR A 126 1.76 -16.59 23.02
C TYR A 126 2.47 -17.87 23.50
N ALA A 127 1.91 -18.65 24.43
CA ALA A 127 2.58 -19.89 24.88
C ALA A 127 2.98 -20.82 23.71
N ALA A 128 4.23 -21.26 23.67
CA ALA A 128 4.75 -22.17 22.64
C ALA A 128 4.20 -23.59 22.85
N ALA A 129 3.67 -24.19 21.79
CA ALA A 129 3.12 -25.55 21.77
C ALA A 129 4.12 -26.60 21.26
N SER A 130 5.26 -26.18 20.71
CA SER A 130 6.35 -27.04 20.24
C SER A 130 7.71 -26.47 20.63
N VAL A 131 8.74 -27.32 20.67
CA VAL A 131 10.13 -26.87 20.92
C VAL A 131 10.81 -26.65 19.57
N PRO A 132 11.43 -25.48 19.32
CA PRO A 132 12.13 -25.21 18.07
C PRO A 132 13.36 -26.11 17.94
N MET A 133 13.70 -26.49 16.71
CA MET A 133 14.79 -27.43 16.45
C MET A 133 16.13 -26.88 16.95
N VAL A 134 16.37 -25.57 16.86
CA VAL A 134 17.56 -24.92 17.44
C VAL A 134 17.76 -25.19 18.92
N ASN A 135 16.68 -25.16 19.71
CA ASN A 135 16.75 -25.41 21.15
C ASN A 135 17.00 -26.90 21.44
N LEU A 136 16.42 -27.79 20.63
CA LEU A 136 16.66 -29.24 20.74
C LEU A 136 18.13 -29.57 20.41
N ARG A 137 18.65 -29.04 19.31
CA ARG A 137 20.07 -29.19 18.92
C ARG A 137 21.00 -28.64 20.00
N HIS A 138 20.72 -27.44 20.50
CA HIS A 138 21.53 -26.83 21.54
C HIS A 138 21.57 -27.68 22.81
N GLY A 139 20.40 -28.15 23.28
CA GLY A 139 20.33 -29.01 24.46
C GLY A 139 21.05 -30.34 24.28
N LEU A 140 20.94 -30.97 23.11
CA LEU A 140 21.64 -32.21 22.79
C LEU A 140 23.16 -31.99 22.71
N SER A 141 23.60 -30.89 22.11
CA SER A 141 25.02 -30.53 22.03
C SER A 141 25.63 -30.26 23.40
N LEU A 142 24.89 -29.57 24.30
CA LEU A 142 25.29 -29.39 25.70
C LEU A 142 25.39 -30.74 26.43
N ALA A 143 24.45 -31.65 26.21
CA ALA A 143 24.47 -32.98 26.80
C ALA A 143 25.64 -33.83 26.29
N ALA A 144 25.95 -33.74 24.99
CA ALA A 144 27.09 -34.41 24.38
C ALA A 144 28.42 -33.87 24.94
N ALA A 145 28.54 -32.54 25.08
CA ALA A 145 29.71 -31.90 25.68
C ALA A 145 29.91 -32.26 27.16
N ALA A 146 28.84 -32.67 27.85
CA ALA A 146 28.85 -33.15 29.23
C ALA A 146 28.95 -34.69 29.34
N ASP A 147 29.24 -35.40 28.24
CA ASP A 147 29.34 -36.87 28.16
C ASP A 147 28.06 -37.64 28.58
N VAL A 148 26.90 -36.97 28.60
CA VAL A 148 25.60 -37.58 28.92
C VAL A 148 25.14 -38.50 27.78
N ILE A 149 25.41 -38.08 26.55
CA ILE A 149 25.25 -38.84 25.31
C ILE A 149 26.54 -38.70 24.47
N ASP A 150 26.77 -39.60 23.52
CA ASP A 150 27.86 -39.44 22.55
C ASP A 150 27.42 -38.73 21.25
N ALA A 151 28.39 -38.34 20.42
CA ALA A 151 28.12 -37.63 19.16
C ALA A 151 27.28 -38.45 18.15
N LYS A 152 27.34 -39.78 18.20
CA LYS A 152 26.51 -40.65 17.33
C LYS A 152 25.07 -40.69 17.84
N GLU A 153 24.88 -40.74 19.16
CA GLU A 153 23.59 -40.64 19.83
C GLU A 153 22.92 -39.29 19.55
N GLU A 154 23.65 -38.17 19.71
CA GLU A 154 23.18 -36.84 19.31
C GLU A 154 22.71 -36.80 17.85
N GLY A 155 23.55 -37.28 16.92
CA GLY A 155 23.23 -37.30 15.50
C GLY A 155 21.97 -38.13 15.18
N ARG A 156 21.78 -39.27 15.83
CA ARG A 156 20.57 -40.12 15.67
C ARG A 156 19.30 -39.40 16.15
N VAL A 157 19.36 -38.75 17.31
CA VAL A 157 18.21 -38.01 17.86
C VAL A 157 17.86 -36.82 16.96
N ILE A 158 18.86 -36.06 16.52
CA ILE A 158 18.68 -34.94 15.59
C ILE A 158 18.02 -35.41 14.28
N ALA A 159 18.50 -36.50 13.70
CA ALA A 159 17.94 -37.04 12.46
C ALA A 159 16.46 -37.45 12.64
N ALA A 160 16.15 -38.16 13.73
CA ALA A 160 14.77 -38.56 14.05
C ALA A 160 13.85 -37.35 14.29
N LEU A 161 14.33 -36.28 14.92
CA LEU A 161 13.56 -35.07 15.13
C LEU A 161 13.31 -34.28 13.84
N LYS A 162 14.26 -34.29 12.89
CA LYS A 162 14.09 -33.65 11.57
C LYS A 162 13.06 -34.37 10.69
N GLU A 163 12.87 -35.68 10.87
CA GLU A 163 11.80 -36.43 10.19
C GLU A 163 10.38 -36.02 10.68
N LEU A 164 10.28 -35.43 11.88
CA LEU A 164 9.02 -34.91 12.40
C LEU A 164 8.73 -33.51 11.85
N HIS A 165 7.49 -33.28 11.43
CA HIS A 165 6.98 -31.93 11.16
C HIS A 165 7.11 -31.08 12.44
N TYR A 166 7.54 -29.82 12.33
CA TYR A 166 7.96 -28.98 13.47
C TYR A 166 6.95 -28.87 14.63
N PRO A 167 5.60 -28.89 14.45
CA PRO A 167 4.64 -28.89 15.56
C PRO A 167 4.72 -30.12 16.47
N ARG A 168 5.33 -31.22 15.98
CA ARG A 168 5.50 -32.47 16.73
C ARG A 168 6.87 -32.56 17.42
N ARG A 169 7.77 -31.61 17.18
CA ARG A 169 9.11 -31.60 17.79
C ARG A 169 9.03 -31.15 19.24
N SER A 170 9.54 -31.99 20.13
CA SER A 170 9.53 -31.75 21.57
C SER A 170 10.52 -32.69 22.28
N TRP A 171 10.91 -32.35 23.51
CA TRP A 171 11.63 -33.27 24.38
C TRP A 171 10.81 -34.54 24.67
N GLN A 172 9.48 -34.45 24.73
CA GLN A 172 8.62 -35.61 24.89
C GLN A 172 8.74 -36.61 23.72
N ALA A 173 8.97 -36.13 22.49
CA ALA A 173 9.24 -37.01 21.36
C ALA A 173 10.56 -37.78 21.55
N VAL A 174 11.58 -37.14 22.12
CA VAL A 174 12.85 -37.79 22.50
C VAL A 174 12.61 -38.85 23.58
N TRP A 175 11.84 -38.53 24.62
CA TRP A 175 11.49 -39.47 25.71
C TRP A 175 10.69 -40.68 25.22
N ASN A 176 9.89 -40.50 24.17
CA ASN A 176 9.09 -41.54 23.54
C ASN A 176 9.87 -42.39 22.51
N GLY A 177 11.18 -42.16 22.35
CA GLY A 177 12.06 -43.03 21.55
C GLY A 177 12.62 -42.42 20.27
N ALA A 178 12.46 -41.11 20.02
CA ALA A 178 13.14 -40.48 18.89
C ALA A 178 14.67 -40.63 19.05
N GLY A 179 15.33 -41.25 18.06
CA GLY A 179 16.76 -41.54 18.06
C GLY A 179 17.17 -42.91 18.62
N ASP A 180 16.20 -43.73 19.08
CA ASP A 180 16.43 -45.11 19.56
C ASP A 180 17.56 -45.21 20.60
N LEU A 181 17.45 -44.38 21.64
CA LEU A 181 18.41 -44.35 22.75
C LEU A 181 18.03 -45.41 23.81
N PRO A 182 19.02 -46.07 24.44
CA PRO A 182 18.77 -46.93 25.59
C PRO A 182 18.06 -46.19 26.73
N ALA A 183 17.20 -46.88 27.48
CA ALA A 183 16.41 -46.26 28.55
C ALA A 183 17.24 -45.51 29.61
N HIS A 184 18.43 -46.01 29.94
CA HIS A 184 19.32 -45.34 30.90
C HIS A 184 19.89 -44.01 30.35
N ARG A 185 20.15 -43.92 29.04
CA ARG A 185 20.56 -42.67 28.38
C ARG A 185 19.42 -41.67 28.32
N ILE A 186 18.21 -42.12 28.02
CA ILE A 186 17.01 -41.27 28.05
C ILE A 186 16.80 -40.65 29.44
N ALA A 187 16.95 -41.46 30.51
CA ALA A 187 16.81 -40.96 31.88
C ALA A 187 17.88 -39.90 32.21
N ALA A 188 19.15 -40.17 31.90
CA ALA A 188 20.24 -39.22 32.13
C ALA A 188 20.09 -37.91 31.32
N LEU A 189 19.69 -38.03 30.04
CA LEU A 189 19.45 -36.88 29.18
C LEU A 189 18.29 -36.03 29.68
N ARG A 190 17.23 -36.66 30.19
CA ARG A 190 16.09 -35.96 30.78
C ARG A 190 16.48 -35.17 32.03
N GLU A 191 17.20 -35.80 32.96
CA GLU A 191 17.71 -35.12 34.15
C GLU A 191 18.60 -33.93 33.79
N PHE A 192 19.48 -34.12 32.81
CA PHE A 192 20.36 -33.05 32.31
C PHE A 192 19.58 -31.87 31.72
N VAL A 193 18.60 -32.14 30.85
CA VAL A 193 17.78 -31.10 30.20
C VAL A 193 16.90 -30.37 31.22
N GLU A 194 16.35 -31.06 32.21
CA GLU A 194 15.56 -30.43 33.29
C GLU A 194 16.43 -29.54 34.20
N ALA A 195 17.72 -29.83 34.33
CA ALA A 195 18.67 -29.05 35.13
C ALA A 195 19.39 -27.92 34.36
N THR A 196 19.26 -27.87 33.03
CA THR A 196 20.06 -26.99 32.17
C THR A 196 19.17 -26.04 31.37
N ASP A 197 19.53 -24.75 31.29
CA ASP A 197 18.87 -23.82 30.38
C ASP A 197 19.28 -24.12 28.93
N CYS A 198 18.43 -24.87 28.23
CA CYS A 198 18.59 -25.23 26.82
C CYS A 198 17.90 -24.25 25.86
N ASP A 199 17.33 -23.14 26.35
CA ASP A 199 16.58 -22.20 25.50
C ASP A 199 17.50 -21.21 24.78
N LEU A 200 18.07 -21.66 23.66
CA LEU A 200 18.96 -20.86 22.83
C LEU A 200 18.25 -19.63 22.26
N LYS A 201 16.99 -19.77 21.84
CA LYS A 201 16.18 -18.66 21.36
C LYS A 201 16.08 -17.56 22.41
N ALA A 202 15.78 -17.91 23.67
CA ALA A 202 15.69 -16.94 24.74
C ALA A 202 17.07 -16.32 25.08
N LYS A 203 18.16 -17.09 25.00
CA LYS A 203 19.53 -16.56 25.16
C LYS A 203 19.87 -15.52 24.09
N ASP A 204 19.63 -15.82 22.82
CA ASP A 204 19.90 -14.90 21.71
C ASP A 204 19.02 -13.64 21.79
N ALA A 205 17.74 -13.79 22.17
CA ALA A 205 16.85 -12.65 22.36
C ALA A 205 17.33 -11.72 23.48
N ARG A 206 17.80 -12.28 24.61
CA ARG A 206 18.42 -11.49 25.69
C ARG A 206 19.69 -10.78 25.21
N ALA A 207 20.56 -11.47 24.47
CA ALA A 207 21.78 -10.90 23.93
C ALA A 207 21.49 -9.71 22.99
N MET A 208 20.43 -9.77 22.18
CA MET A 208 19.99 -8.65 21.35
C MET A 208 19.55 -7.45 22.18
N LEU A 209 18.77 -7.66 23.24
CA LEU A 209 18.35 -6.57 24.12
C LEU A 209 19.54 -5.91 24.81
N ASP A 210 20.47 -6.71 25.31
CA ASP A 210 21.70 -6.24 25.97
C ASP A 210 22.56 -5.44 24.95
N ARG A 211 22.69 -5.94 23.71
CA ARG A 211 23.41 -5.26 22.62
C ARG A 211 22.80 -3.91 22.23
N ILE A 212 21.47 -3.83 22.18
CA ILE A 212 20.75 -2.58 21.91
C ILE A 212 20.95 -1.60 23.07
N ALA A 213 20.89 -2.07 24.32
CA ALA A 213 21.14 -1.23 25.50
C ALA A 213 22.56 -0.64 25.48
N GLU A 214 23.57 -1.44 25.14
CA GLU A 214 24.95 -0.98 24.98
C GLU A 214 25.08 0.04 23.85
N TRP A 215 24.42 -0.18 22.71
CA TRP A 215 24.42 0.78 21.60
C TRP A 215 23.79 2.13 22.02
N ASP A 216 22.65 2.11 22.71
CA ASP A 216 21.96 3.31 23.18
C ASP A 216 22.81 4.07 24.21
N ALA A 217 23.45 3.34 25.14
CA ALA A 217 24.35 3.90 26.15
C ALA A 217 25.62 4.55 25.54
N ASN A 218 26.12 4.00 24.44
CA ASN A 218 27.31 4.50 23.74
C ASN A 218 27.02 5.67 22.78
N GLY A 219 25.88 6.34 22.93
CA GLY A 219 25.53 7.55 22.19
C GLY A 219 24.77 7.30 20.88
N ALA A 220 24.26 6.08 20.67
CA ALA A 220 23.37 5.73 19.57
C ALA A 220 23.92 6.14 18.19
N ALA A 221 25.21 5.84 17.95
CA ALA A 221 25.84 6.12 16.66
C ALA A 221 25.06 5.44 15.53
N ALA A 222 24.82 6.17 14.44
CA ALA A 222 24.15 5.61 13.27
C ALA A 222 24.95 4.41 12.75
N PRO A 223 24.31 3.26 12.46
CA PRO A 223 24.98 2.14 11.84
C PRO A 223 25.57 2.56 10.50
N GLU A 224 26.65 1.90 10.09
CA GLU A 224 27.14 2.01 8.72
C GLU A 224 26.07 1.43 7.78
N THR A 225 25.27 2.28 7.17
CA THR A 225 24.39 1.86 6.08
C THR A 225 25.26 1.55 4.87
N HIS A 226 25.35 0.28 4.50
CA HIS A 226 26.07 -0.13 3.31
C HIS A 226 25.30 0.31 2.06
N GLY A 227 25.73 1.42 1.47
CA GLY A 227 25.19 2.14 0.30
C GLY A 227 24.27 1.38 -0.64
N PHE A 228 23.04 1.14 -0.21
CA PHE A 228 21.96 0.66 -1.06
C PHE A 228 20.97 1.80 -1.28
N ASP A 229 20.48 1.91 -2.51
CA ASP A 229 19.40 2.82 -2.84
C ASP A 229 18.06 2.12 -2.63
N PHE A 230 17.21 2.70 -1.79
CA PHE A 230 15.88 2.16 -1.54
C PHE A 230 14.95 2.52 -2.71
N GLU A 231 14.75 1.57 -3.62
CA GLU A 231 13.84 1.74 -4.76
C GLU A 231 12.39 1.43 -4.37
N PRO A 232 11.43 2.37 -4.41
CA PRO A 232 10.02 2.08 -4.16
C PRO A 232 9.44 1.26 -5.32
N THR A 233 9.12 -0.01 -5.08
CA THR A 233 8.47 -0.85 -6.09
C THR A 233 6.95 -0.70 -6.00
N LEU A 234 6.22 -1.09 -7.05
CA LEU A 234 4.76 -1.12 -7.04
C LEU A 234 4.17 -1.82 -5.80
N PHE A 235 4.73 -2.98 -5.41
CA PHE A 235 4.31 -3.71 -4.20
C PHE A 235 4.56 -2.94 -2.91
N TRP A 236 5.63 -2.14 -2.88
CA TRP A 236 5.93 -1.27 -1.73
C TRP A 236 4.95 -0.11 -1.62
N GLU A 237 4.66 0.56 -2.74
CA GLU A 237 3.69 1.64 -2.78
C GLU A 237 2.29 1.16 -2.38
N GLU A 238 1.92 -0.05 -2.81
CA GLU A 238 0.68 -0.70 -2.38
C GLU A 238 0.66 -1.00 -0.88
N LEU A 239 1.75 -1.56 -0.34
CA LEU A 239 1.88 -1.78 1.11
C LEU A 239 1.76 -0.47 1.88
N MET A 240 2.42 0.60 1.45
CA MET A 240 2.32 1.92 2.08
C MET A 240 0.88 2.44 2.05
N ARG A 241 0.19 2.33 0.91
CA ARG A 241 -1.20 2.77 0.75
C ARG A 241 -2.14 2.03 1.69
N LEU A 242 -2.01 0.71 1.77
CA LEU A 242 -2.84 -0.13 2.66
C LEU A 242 -2.62 0.18 4.15
N ASN A 243 -1.42 0.65 4.53
CA ASN A 243 -1.03 0.85 5.93
C ASN A 243 -1.12 2.29 6.41
N ARG A 244 -1.23 3.27 5.50
CA ARG A 244 -1.46 4.68 5.84
C ARG A 244 -2.94 5.02 6.07
N GLY A 245 -3.85 4.10 5.72
CA GLY A 245 -5.25 4.21 6.13
C GLY A 245 -5.38 3.98 7.65
N GLY A 246 -5.57 5.06 8.41
CA GLY A 246 -5.79 5.01 9.87
C GLY A 246 -7.15 4.38 10.24
N ASP A 247 -7.71 4.70 11.42
CA ASP A 247 -8.99 4.19 11.94
C ASP A 247 -10.20 4.22 10.95
N ASN A 248 -10.09 4.97 9.85
CA ASN A 248 -11.03 4.97 8.72
C ASN A 248 -11.00 3.69 7.86
N ALA A 249 -9.98 2.83 7.95
CA ALA A 249 -9.85 1.65 7.10
C ALA A 249 -11.03 0.66 7.24
N VAL A 250 -11.61 0.57 8.44
CA VAL A 250 -12.81 -0.24 8.69
C VAL A 250 -14.06 0.40 8.07
N ASP A 251 -14.18 1.73 8.13
CA ASP A 251 -15.29 2.49 7.48
C ASP A 251 -15.17 2.41 5.94
N GLU A 252 -13.95 2.54 5.41
CA GLU A 252 -13.65 2.42 3.98
C GLU A 252 -13.90 1.00 3.45
N GLN A 253 -13.49 -0.04 4.18
CA GLN A 253 -13.73 -1.43 3.77
C GLN A 253 -15.23 -1.75 3.76
N ASN A 254 -15.96 -1.30 4.78
CA ASN A 254 -17.42 -1.44 4.83
C ASN A 254 -18.11 -0.67 3.70
N LEU A 255 -17.63 0.53 3.36
CA LEU A 255 -18.11 1.31 2.23
C LEU A 255 -17.85 0.58 0.90
N LEU A 256 -16.67 0.01 0.71
CA LEU A 256 -16.32 -0.77 -0.48
C LEU A 256 -17.19 -2.01 -0.62
N ASP A 257 -17.43 -2.74 0.47
CA ASP A 257 -18.26 -3.93 0.45
C ASP A 257 -19.74 -3.58 0.20
N HIS A 258 -20.23 -2.48 0.76
CA HIS A 258 -21.54 -1.94 0.42
C HIS A 258 -21.64 -1.55 -1.05
N LEU A 259 -20.66 -0.81 -1.58
CA LEU A 259 -20.62 -0.38 -2.98
C LEU A 259 -20.62 -1.57 -3.94
N ARG A 260 -19.88 -2.63 -3.62
CA ARG A 260 -19.80 -3.84 -4.45
C ARG A 260 -21.13 -4.57 -4.57
N ILE A 261 -21.99 -4.49 -3.56
CA ILE A 261 -23.20 -5.32 -3.46
C ILE A 261 -24.48 -4.51 -3.71
N ALA A 262 -24.57 -3.30 -3.18
CA ALA A 262 -25.83 -2.59 -2.98
C ALA A 262 -26.01 -1.33 -3.82
N GLU A 263 -24.95 -0.82 -4.48
CA GLU A 263 -25.02 0.43 -5.24
C GLU A 263 -25.36 0.19 -6.73
N PRO A 264 -26.51 0.69 -7.25
CA PRO A 264 -26.85 0.54 -8.67
C PRO A 264 -25.84 1.15 -9.63
N ALA A 265 -25.16 2.23 -9.25
CA ALA A 265 -24.11 2.86 -10.05
C ALA A 265 -22.72 2.22 -9.88
N ARG A 266 -22.60 1.06 -9.21
CA ARG A 266 -21.31 0.44 -8.86
C ARG A 266 -20.34 0.31 -10.03
N ASP A 267 -20.82 -0.05 -11.22
CA ASP A 267 -19.94 -0.35 -12.36
C ASP A 267 -19.34 0.95 -12.93
N ASP A 268 -20.06 2.06 -12.81
CA ASP A 268 -19.57 3.38 -13.19
C ASP A 268 -18.60 3.93 -12.13
N ILE A 269 -18.94 3.79 -10.83
CA ILE A 269 -18.05 4.23 -9.75
C ILE A 269 -16.73 3.46 -9.74
N LEU A 270 -16.77 2.14 -9.91
CA LEU A 270 -15.54 1.31 -9.98
C LEU A 270 -14.70 1.66 -11.22
N ARG A 271 -15.34 1.99 -12.34
CA ARG A 271 -14.64 2.45 -13.55
C ARG A 271 -13.97 3.79 -13.30
N ASP A 272 -14.65 4.73 -12.64
CA ASP A 272 -14.10 6.04 -12.31
C ASP A 272 -12.99 5.93 -11.26
N ALA A 273 -13.08 5.01 -10.30
CA ALA A 273 -12.01 4.70 -9.36
C ALA A 273 -10.78 4.08 -10.04
N LEU A 274 -10.98 3.17 -11.00
CA LEU A 274 -9.89 2.65 -11.82
C LEU A 274 -9.24 3.77 -12.65
N LEU A 275 -10.06 4.62 -13.28
CA LEU A 275 -9.56 5.79 -14.01
C LEU A 275 -8.77 6.70 -13.08
N HIS A 276 -9.24 6.92 -11.85
CA HIS A 276 -8.54 7.72 -10.85
C HIS A 276 -7.13 7.18 -10.62
N HIS A 277 -7.02 5.87 -10.36
CA HIS A 277 -5.74 5.20 -10.16
C HIS A 277 -4.82 5.32 -11.39
N MET A 278 -5.34 5.05 -12.59
CA MET A 278 -4.57 5.12 -13.83
C MET A 278 -4.09 6.54 -14.16
N VAL A 279 -4.88 7.56 -13.82
CA VAL A 279 -4.51 8.97 -14.00
C VAL A 279 -3.32 9.33 -13.11
N GLU A 280 -3.32 8.92 -11.85
CA GLU A 280 -2.20 9.20 -10.94
C GLU A 280 -0.91 8.51 -11.42
N GLU A 281 -0.99 7.24 -11.80
CA GLU A 281 0.15 6.48 -12.33
C GLU A 281 0.68 7.09 -13.64
N ALA A 282 -0.22 7.40 -14.59
CA ALA A 282 0.16 8.00 -15.86
C ALA A 282 0.71 9.42 -15.69
N ALA A 283 0.16 10.21 -14.76
CA ALA A 283 0.62 11.55 -14.48
C ALA A 283 2.04 11.56 -13.91
N ALA A 284 2.33 10.64 -12.97
CA ALA A 284 3.67 10.45 -12.43
C ALA A 284 4.65 10.03 -13.53
N ARG A 285 4.33 8.99 -14.30
CA ARG A 285 5.20 8.46 -15.37
C ARG A 285 5.50 9.46 -16.49
N LEU A 286 4.52 10.29 -16.85
CA LEU A 286 4.64 11.28 -17.92
C LEU A 286 5.09 12.66 -17.43
N GLU A 287 5.38 12.78 -16.13
CA GLU A 287 5.76 14.02 -15.45
C GLU A 287 4.79 15.18 -15.75
N ILE A 288 3.49 14.89 -15.63
CA ILE A 288 2.45 15.87 -15.95
C ILE A 288 2.53 17.04 -14.97
N ARG A 289 2.76 18.23 -15.54
CA ARG A 289 2.76 19.48 -14.78
C ARG A 289 1.34 20.03 -14.69
N ILE A 290 0.92 20.33 -13.48
CA ILE A 290 -0.32 21.02 -13.19
C ILE A 290 -0.04 22.47 -12.75
N PRO A 291 -1.02 23.39 -12.88
CA PRO A 291 -0.91 24.73 -12.32
C PRO A 291 -0.71 24.70 -10.79
N ASP A 292 -0.42 25.86 -10.21
CA ASP A 292 -0.29 26.01 -8.77
C ASP A 292 -1.59 25.65 -8.02
N ASP A 293 -1.45 25.27 -6.74
CA ASP A 293 -2.55 24.82 -5.89
C ASP A 293 -3.70 25.82 -5.80
N ARG A 294 -3.41 27.13 -5.82
CA ARG A 294 -4.45 28.17 -5.74
C ARG A 294 -5.29 28.17 -7.02
N THR A 295 -4.66 28.06 -8.18
CA THR A 295 -5.35 27.97 -9.48
C THR A 295 -6.19 26.70 -9.57
N VAL A 296 -5.62 25.56 -9.18
CA VAL A 296 -6.29 24.25 -9.21
C VAL A 296 -7.50 24.23 -8.27
N LEU A 297 -7.34 24.69 -7.02
CA LEU A 297 -8.42 24.74 -6.04
C LEU A 297 -9.50 25.77 -6.44
N ALA A 298 -9.12 26.92 -7.00
CA ALA A 298 -10.09 27.90 -7.47
C ALA A 298 -11.01 27.32 -8.56
N ARG A 299 -10.44 26.52 -9.48
CA ARG A 299 -11.22 25.85 -10.52
C ARG A 299 -12.10 24.74 -9.95
N PHE A 300 -11.57 23.90 -9.07
CA PHE A 300 -12.32 22.86 -8.36
C PHE A 300 -13.55 23.42 -7.65
N ARG A 301 -13.38 24.55 -6.95
CA ARG A 301 -14.46 25.27 -6.28
C ARG A 301 -15.49 25.84 -7.25
N ARG A 302 -15.04 26.44 -8.36
CA ARG A 302 -15.93 27.07 -9.35
C ARG A 302 -16.85 26.05 -10.02
N ILE A 303 -16.31 24.88 -10.41
CA ILE A 303 -17.09 23.79 -11.02
C ILE A 303 -18.22 23.33 -10.11
N ARG A 304 -17.97 23.30 -8.79
CA ARG A 304 -18.92 22.82 -7.77
C ARG A 304 -19.76 23.92 -7.12
N GLY A 305 -19.66 25.17 -7.59
CA GLY A 305 -20.38 26.30 -6.98
C GLY A 305 -19.91 26.69 -5.56
N LEU A 306 -18.74 26.22 -5.12
CA LEU A 306 -18.16 26.47 -3.78
C LEU A 306 -17.50 27.86 -3.71
N THR A 307 -18.30 28.88 -3.98
CA THR A 307 -17.86 30.27 -4.20
C THR A 307 -17.34 30.93 -2.92
N THR A 308 -17.77 30.49 -1.74
CA THR A 308 -17.35 31.03 -0.44
C THR A 308 -16.55 30.00 0.37
N PRO A 309 -15.69 30.45 1.32
CA PRO A 309 -14.99 29.54 2.23
C PRO A 309 -15.95 28.73 3.13
N ALA A 310 -17.12 29.28 3.46
CA ALA A 310 -18.13 28.59 4.26
C ALA A 310 -18.71 27.38 3.52
N LEU A 311 -19.09 27.56 2.24
CA LEU A 311 -19.58 26.47 1.40
C LEU A 311 -18.54 25.37 1.20
N LEU A 312 -17.27 25.75 1.03
CA LEU A 312 -16.19 24.77 0.93
C LEU A 312 -16.05 23.96 2.23
N LYS A 313 -16.12 24.61 3.39
CA LYS A 313 -16.02 23.94 4.69
C LYS A 313 -17.20 22.99 4.93
N GLU A 314 -18.40 23.40 4.56
CA GLU A 314 -19.61 22.58 4.64
C GLU A 314 -19.49 21.34 3.75
N TRP A 315 -19.12 21.54 2.48
CA TRP A 315 -18.85 20.43 1.56
C TRP A 315 -17.79 19.47 2.10
N MET A 316 -16.67 19.99 2.65
CA MET A 316 -15.63 19.14 3.23
C MET A 316 -16.14 18.30 4.41
N ALA A 317 -17.00 18.88 5.25
CA ALA A 317 -17.61 18.17 6.37
C ALA A 317 -18.57 17.07 5.89
N GLU A 318 -19.40 17.35 4.88
CA GLU A 318 -20.29 16.37 4.26
C GLU A 318 -19.53 15.20 3.64
N GLN A 319 -18.41 15.48 2.97
CA GLN A 319 -17.57 14.46 2.33
C GLN A 319 -16.59 13.78 3.32
N LYS A 320 -16.66 14.09 4.62
CA LYS A 320 -15.73 13.60 5.65
C LYS A 320 -14.24 13.77 5.24
N THR A 321 -13.90 14.90 4.62
CA THR A 321 -12.55 15.15 4.09
C THR A 321 -11.90 16.35 4.77
N ASP A 322 -10.57 16.35 4.84
CA ASP A 322 -9.78 17.48 5.35
C ASP A 322 -9.24 18.37 4.22
N GLN A 323 -8.52 19.44 4.58
CA GLN A 323 -8.01 20.40 3.61
C GLN A 323 -6.98 19.79 2.66
N ALA A 324 -6.16 18.85 3.14
CA ALA A 324 -5.12 18.21 2.35
C ALA A 324 -5.73 17.25 1.33
N ALA A 325 -6.67 16.41 1.76
CA ALA A 325 -7.41 15.49 0.90
C ALA A 325 -8.27 16.24 -0.12
N CYS A 326 -8.93 17.34 0.28
CA CYS A 326 -9.66 18.20 -0.66
C CYS A 326 -8.74 18.78 -1.75
N LEU A 327 -7.52 19.18 -1.38
CA LEU A 327 -6.55 19.68 -2.35
C LEU A 327 -6.07 18.57 -3.30
N GLU A 328 -5.87 17.34 -2.82
CA GLU A 328 -5.53 16.21 -3.68
C GLU A 328 -6.64 15.87 -4.68
N LEU A 329 -7.91 15.95 -4.29
CA LEU A 329 -9.03 15.81 -5.24
C LEU A 329 -8.96 16.88 -6.34
N ALA A 330 -8.62 18.12 -5.98
CA ALA A 330 -8.45 19.19 -6.96
C ALA A 330 -7.26 18.94 -7.90
N ARG A 331 -6.11 18.51 -7.34
CA ARG A 331 -4.90 18.14 -8.10
C ARG A 331 -5.18 16.98 -9.06
N HIS A 332 -5.89 15.96 -8.60
CA HIS A 332 -6.30 14.82 -9.40
C HIS A 332 -7.06 15.26 -10.67
N GLU A 333 -8.08 16.11 -10.52
CA GLU A 333 -8.82 16.62 -11.68
C GLU A 333 -7.95 17.46 -12.63
N ALA A 334 -6.99 18.22 -12.09
CA ALA A 334 -6.05 18.96 -12.92
C ALA A 334 -5.14 18.02 -13.72
N ARG A 335 -4.65 16.93 -13.11
CA ARG A 335 -3.87 15.88 -13.78
C ARG A 335 -4.69 15.19 -14.87
N LEU A 336 -5.94 14.81 -14.59
CA LEU A 336 -6.86 14.22 -15.57
C LEU A 336 -7.05 15.16 -16.77
N ARG A 337 -7.34 16.45 -16.54
CA ARG A 337 -7.51 17.43 -17.62
C ARG A 337 -6.24 17.59 -18.47
N ALA A 338 -5.07 17.68 -17.82
CA ALA A 338 -3.79 17.79 -18.52
C ALA A 338 -3.46 16.53 -19.34
N LEU A 339 -3.76 15.34 -18.82
CA LEU A 339 -3.62 14.07 -19.54
C LEU A 339 -4.56 13.97 -20.73
N LEU A 340 -5.84 14.35 -20.55
CA LEU A 340 -6.81 14.40 -21.64
C LEU A 340 -6.27 15.30 -22.75
N GLN A 341 -5.90 16.55 -22.44
CA GLN A 341 -5.36 17.50 -23.41
C GLN A 341 -4.15 16.93 -24.18
N ARG A 342 -3.22 16.26 -23.48
CA ARG A 342 -2.03 15.64 -24.07
C ARG A 342 -2.37 14.45 -24.99
N THR A 343 -3.47 13.73 -24.71
CA THR A 343 -3.84 12.49 -25.40
C THR A 343 -5.02 12.63 -26.37
N MET A 344 -5.73 13.76 -26.37
CA MET A 344 -6.91 14.03 -27.20
C MET A 344 -6.75 13.59 -28.67
N PRO A 345 -5.64 13.87 -29.38
CA PRO A 345 -5.49 13.46 -30.77
C PRO A 345 -5.58 11.93 -30.95
N SER A 346 -4.98 11.18 -30.03
CA SER A 346 -4.93 9.72 -30.03
C SER A 346 -6.23 9.07 -29.51
N LEU A 347 -7.07 9.81 -28.78
CA LEU A 347 -8.33 9.30 -28.23
C LEU A 347 -9.46 9.18 -29.27
N SER A 348 -9.32 9.78 -30.45
CA SER A 348 -10.39 9.83 -31.47
C SER A 348 -10.96 8.46 -31.85
N SER A 349 -10.12 7.43 -31.99
CA SER A 349 -10.55 6.05 -32.25
C SER A 349 -11.25 5.42 -31.04
N ASN A 350 -10.77 5.71 -29.84
CA ASN A 350 -11.31 5.21 -28.58
C ASN A 350 -12.68 5.84 -28.28
N VAL A 351 -12.89 7.13 -28.55
CA VAL A 351 -14.21 7.79 -28.40
C VAL A 351 -15.28 7.04 -29.19
N THR A 352 -14.97 6.67 -30.45
CA THR A 352 -15.90 5.90 -31.28
C THR A 352 -16.20 4.52 -30.69
N ALA A 353 -15.16 3.82 -30.23
CA ALA A 353 -15.33 2.51 -29.59
C ALA A 353 -16.17 2.61 -28.30
N THR A 354 -15.90 3.61 -27.45
CA THR A 354 -16.64 3.87 -26.21
C THR A 354 -18.10 4.20 -26.48
N LEU A 355 -18.41 5.04 -27.47
CA LEU A 355 -19.79 5.34 -27.88
C LEU A 355 -20.53 4.09 -28.36
N ARG A 356 -19.85 3.15 -29.01
CA ARG A 356 -20.44 1.87 -29.44
C ARG A 356 -20.72 0.96 -28.25
N LEU A 357 -19.78 0.85 -27.31
CA LEU A 357 -19.96 0.07 -26.09
C LEU A 357 -21.12 0.60 -25.23
N ARG A 358 -21.33 1.92 -25.22
CA ARG A 358 -22.46 2.58 -24.54
C ARG A 358 -23.78 2.54 -25.32
N GLY A 359 -23.77 2.08 -26.58
CA GLY A 359 -24.95 2.11 -27.45
C GLY A 359 -25.35 3.52 -27.94
N GLU A 360 -24.55 4.54 -27.69
CA GLU A 360 -24.84 5.94 -28.01
C GLU A 360 -24.38 6.36 -29.42
N TYR A 361 -23.54 5.54 -30.07
CA TYR A 361 -22.93 5.86 -31.36
C TYR A 361 -23.95 6.31 -32.42
N ARG A 362 -25.06 5.57 -32.56
CA ARG A 362 -26.11 5.90 -33.55
C ARG A 362 -26.72 7.27 -33.28
N ARG A 363 -27.05 7.57 -32.02
CA ARG A 363 -27.66 8.84 -31.63
C ARG A 363 -26.73 10.01 -31.96
N MET A 364 -25.44 9.86 -31.66
CA MET A 364 -24.45 10.92 -31.90
C MET A 364 -24.19 11.16 -33.39
N THR A 365 -24.10 10.10 -34.21
CA THR A 365 -23.91 10.27 -35.66
C THR A 365 -25.15 10.83 -36.35
N GLN A 366 -26.35 10.44 -35.92
CA GLN A 366 -27.60 11.02 -36.43
C GLN A 366 -27.72 12.50 -36.11
N ARG A 367 -27.39 12.90 -34.87
CA ARG A 367 -27.38 14.32 -34.48
C ARG A 367 -26.39 15.14 -35.31
N ALA A 368 -25.17 14.63 -35.51
CA ALA A 368 -24.18 15.31 -36.34
C ALA A 368 -24.63 15.43 -37.81
N ALA A 369 -25.25 14.40 -38.37
CA ALA A 369 -25.80 14.43 -39.72
C ALA A 369 -26.98 15.40 -39.86
N HIS A 370 -27.85 15.49 -38.85
CA HIS A 370 -28.96 16.43 -38.81
C HIS A 370 -28.46 17.89 -38.82
N ILE A 371 -27.49 18.22 -37.97
CA ILE A 371 -26.86 19.55 -37.94
C ILE A 371 -26.25 19.89 -39.30
N ALA A 372 -25.55 18.95 -39.94
CA ALA A 372 -24.97 19.17 -41.26
C ALA A 372 -26.05 19.38 -42.35
N ALA A 373 -27.18 18.68 -42.27
CA ALA A 373 -28.31 18.83 -43.18
C ALA A 373 -29.01 20.19 -43.03
N ASP A 374 -29.29 20.64 -41.80
CA ASP A 374 -29.89 21.96 -41.53
C ASP A 374 -29.01 23.10 -42.06
N LEU A 375 -27.70 23.04 -41.78
CA LEU A 375 -26.74 24.03 -42.31
C LEU A 375 -26.70 24.04 -43.84
N SER A 376 -26.76 22.87 -44.47
CA SER A 376 -26.82 22.75 -45.94
C SER A 376 -28.11 23.34 -46.51
N CYS A 377 -29.26 23.11 -45.88
CA CYS A 377 -30.55 23.71 -46.26
C CYS A 377 -30.52 25.24 -46.16
N LYS A 378 -29.74 25.81 -45.24
CA LYS A 378 -29.49 27.26 -45.11
C LYS A 378 -28.42 27.79 -46.07
N GLY A 379 -27.77 26.93 -46.86
CA GLY A 379 -26.67 27.30 -47.75
C GLY A 379 -25.37 27.65 -47.02
N ILE A 380 -25.21 27.23 -45.76
CA ILE A 380 -24.06 27.54 -44.93
C ILE A 380 -23.07 26.37 -44.99
N ALA A 381 -21.98 26.54 -45.74
CA ALA A 381 -20.93 25.53 -45.86
C ALA A 381 -19.84 25.65 -44.77
N ASP A 382 -19.51 26.88 -44.34
CA ASP A 382 -18.50 27.16 -43.30
C ASP A 382 -19.12 28.13 -42.26
N PRO A 383 -19.74 27.61 -41.18
CA PRO A 383 -20.31 28.47 -40.14
C PRO A 383 -19.25 29.37 -39.52
N GLY A 384 -19.58 30.64 -39.36
CA GLY A 384 -18.64 31.67 -38.93
C GLY A 384 -19.36 32.82 -38.24
N PRO A 385 -18.63 33.73 -37.57
CA PRO A 385 -19.20 34.88 -36.86
C PRO A 385 -20.13 35.75 -37.71
N GLU A 386 -19.95 35.76 -39.03
CA GLU A 386 -20.81 36.46 -40.00
C GLU A 386 -22.23 35.89 -40.11
N HIS A 387 -22.47 34.68 -39.61
CA HIS A 387 -23.77 34.00 -39.63
C HIS A 387 -24.58 34.23 -38.34
N VAL A 388 -24.03 34.95 -37.35
CA VAL A 388 -24.69 35.25 -36.08
C VAL A 388 -24.53 36.73 -35.75
N GLU A 389 -25.53 37.35 -35.12
CA GLU A 389 -25.45 38.77 -34.75
C GLU A 389 -24.33 39.04 -33.72
N SER A 390 -24.12 38.11 -32.80
CA SER A 390 -23.00 38.14 -31.85
C SER A 390 -22.69 36.75 -31.30
N LEU A 391 -21.50 36.58 -30.71
CA LEU A 391 -21.11 35.33 -30.05
C LEU A 391 -21.75 35.15 -28.66
N ALA A 392 -22.31 36.19 -28.06
CA ALA A 392 -22.83 36.12 -26.69
C ALA A 392 -24.00 35.13 -26.54
N PRO A 393 -25.03 35.11 -27.41
CA PRO A 393 -26.10 34.11 -27.38
C PRO A 393 -25.60 32.69 -27.64
N VAL A 394 -24.62 32.54 -28.54
CA VAL A 394 -23.99 31.25 -28.88
C VAL A 394 -23.30 30.65 -27.65
N LEU A 395 -22.47 31.44 -26.97
CA LEU A 395 -21.77 31.04 -25.75
C LEU A 395 -22.73 30.82 -24.57
N ALA A 396 -23.83 31.58 -24.51
CA ALA A 396 -24.85 31.40 -23.48
C ALA A 396 -25.62 30.08 -23.65
N SER A 397 -25.99 29.70 -24.89
CA SER A 397 -26.60 28.40 -25.18
C SER A 397 -25.61 27.26 -24.88
N TYR A 398 -24.36 27.35 -25.34
CA TYR A 398 -23.34 26.35 -25.02
C TYR A 398 -23.18 26.11 -23.51
N GLN A 399 -23.09 27.19 -22.73
CA GLN A 399 -22.93 27.09 -21.28
C GLN A 399 -24.18 26.57 -20.56
N ARG A 400 -25.36 26.80 -21.13
CA ARG A 400 -26.63 26.28 -20.61
C ARG A 400 -26.80 24.79 -20.92
N ASP A 401 -26.51 24.39 -22.15
CA ASP A 401 -26.92 23.09 -22.69
C ASP A 401 -25.83 22.03 -22.61
N ILE A 402 -24.55 22.43 -22.61
CA ILE A 402 -23.40 21.53 -22.69
C ILE A 402 -22.51 21.63 -21.46
N GLY A 403 -22.03 22.83 -21.11
CA GLY A 403 -21.14 22.98 -19.97
C GLY A 403 -20.55 24.36 -19.80
N ALA A 404 -20.33 24.74 -18.54
CA ALA A 404 -19.79 26.04 -18.18
C ALA A 404 -18.34 26.23 -18.67
N ILE A 405 -18.03 27.45 -19.09
CA ILE A 405 -16.67 27.85 -19.49
C ILE A 405 -15.97 28.38 -18.23
N HIS A 406 -14.89 27.71 -17.81
CA HIS A 406 -14.18 28.04 -16.58
C HIS A 406 -12.81 28.69 -16.80
N THR A 407 -12.41 28.89 -18.04
CA THR A 407 -11.13 29.48 -18.44
C THR A 407 -11.35 30.50 -19.54
N GLU A 408 -10.27 31.13 -20.02
CA GLU A 408 -10.30 31.82 -21.30
C GLU A 408 -10.76 30.89 -22.42
N LEU A 409 -11.43 31.46 -23.44
CA LEU A 409 -12.07 30.69 -24.51
C LEU A 409 -11.05 29.82 -25.29
N GLU A 410 -9.84 30.34 -25.51
CA GLU A 410 -8.76 29.62 -26.19
C GLU A 410 -8.30 28.41 -25.41
N THR A 411 -8.13 28.55 -24.09
CA THR A 411 -7.80 27.44 -23.20
C THR A 411 -8.92 26.40 -23.20
N HIS A 412 -10.18 26.83 -23.13
CA HIS A 412 -11.35 25.94 -23.15
C HIS A 412 -11.41 25.13 -24.46
N ALA A 413 -11.20 25.77 -25.60
CA ALA A 413 -11.16 25.10 -26.90
C ALA A 413 -10.02 24.07 -26.99
N ALA A 414 -8.83 24.42 -26.50
CA ALA A 414 -7.68 23.53 -26.48
C ALA A 414 -7.90 22.31 -25.57
N GLU A 415 -8.54 22.50 -24.40
CA GLU A 415 -8.90 21.42 -23.47
C GLU A 415 -9.91 20.44 -24.08
N LEU A 416 -10.82 20.92 -24.95
CA LEU A 416 -11.73 20.09 -25.73
C LEU A 416 -11.05 19.40 -26.93
N GLY A 417 -9.75 19.62 -27.16
CA GLY A 417 -8.98 19.00 -28.23
C GLY A 417 -9.12 19.68 -29.60
N PHE A 418 -9.64 20.91 -29.67
CA PHE A 418 -9.67 21.65 -30.93
C PHE A 418 -8.28 22.20 -31.28
N GLY A 419 -7.80 21.91 -32.48
CA GLY A 419 -6.50 22.39 -32.96
C GLY A 419 -6.44 23.88 -33.31
N SER A 420 -7.57 24.59 -33.32
CA SER A 420 -7.61 26.05 -33.46
C SER A 420 -8.92 26.64 -32.92
N MET A 421 -8.85 27.90 -32.48
CA MET A 421 -10.03 28.68 -32.09
C MET A 421 -11.06 28.78 -33.23
N ARG A 422 -10.60 28.92 -34.48
CA ARG A 422 -11.48 28.95 -35.66
C ARG A 422 -12.29 27.67 -35.80
N HIS A 423 -11.67 26.50 -35.61
CA HIS A 423 -12.38 25.22 -35.68
C HIS A 423 -13.43 25.10 -34.56
N PHE A 424 -13.07 25.49 -33.34
CA PHE A 424 -14.01 25.49 -32.22
C PHE A 424 -15.22 26.40 -32.48
N LEU A 425 -14.99 27.67 -32.85
CA LEU A 425 -16.06 28.63 -33.12
C LEU A 425 -16.96 28.17 -34.26
N ARG A 426 -16.39 27.61 -35.33
CA ARG A 426 -17.18 27.04 -36.43
C ARG A 426 -18.13 25.95 -35.96
N THR A 427 -17.61 24.97 -35.21
CA THR A 427 -18.42 23.85 -34.72
C THR A 427 -19.49 24.35 -33.75
N LEU A 428 -19.14 25.29 -32.87
CA LEU A 428 -20.05 25.87 -31.90
C LEU A 428 -21.20 26.65 -32.57
N ILE A 429 -20.89 27.54 -33.51
CA ILE A 429 -21.88 28.33 -34.26
C ILE A 429 -22.77 27.38 -35.08
N GLY A 430 -22.19 26.38 -35.73
CA GLY A 430 -22.96 25.39 -36.50
C GLY A 430 -23.99 24.65 -35.66
N VAL A 431 -23.62 24.21 -34.45
CA VAL A 431 -24.55 23.57 -33.50
C VAL A 431 -25.66 24.54 -33.08
N HIS A 432 -25.31 25.79 -32.74
CA HIS A 432 -26.27 26.80 -32.28
C HIS A 432 -27.31 27.14 -33.37
N LEU A 433 -26.86 27.34 -34.61
CA LEU A 433 -27.75 27.63 -35.73
C LEU A 433 -28.74 26.49 -35.97
N ALA A 434 -28.31 25.24 -35.85
CA ALA A 434 -29.20 24.09 -35.98
C ALA A 434 -30.23 24.01 -34.84
N SER A 435 -29.82 24.23 -33.58
CA SER A 435 -30.76 24.23 -32.44
C SER A 435 -31.81 25.33 -32.53
N THR A 436 -31.47 26.50 -33.07
CA THR A 436 -32.44 27.60 -33.24
C THR A 436 -33.50 27.31 -34.31
N SER A 437 -33.23 26.43 -35.28
CA SER A 437 -34.24 25.95 -36.24
C SER A 437 -35.27 25.05 -35.55
N GLU A 438 -34.80 24.11 -34.72
CA GLU A 438 -35.67 23.17 -34.01
C GLU A 438 -36.66 23.92 -33.09
N GLU A 439 -36.18 24.93 -32.36
CA GLU A 439 -37.04 25.79 -31.52
C GLU A 439 -38.06 26.61 -32.32
N ALA A 440 -37.70 27.05 -33.54
CA ALA A 440 -38.59 27.80 -34.42
C ALA A 440 -39.66 26.89 -35.07
N GLU A 441 -39.34 25.65 -35.42
CA GLU A 441 -40.29 24.68 -35.96
C GLU A 441 -41.30 24.20 -34.88
N ASP A 442 -40.86 23.92 -33.66
CA ASP A 442 -41.73 23.55 -32.53
C ASP A 442 -42.63 24.74 -32.09
N GLY A 443 -42.10 25.96 -32.11
CA GLY A 443 -42.87 27.18 -31.83
C GLY A 443 -43.95 27.50 -32.87
N THR A 444 -43.76 27.06 -34.11
CA THR A 444 -44.73 27.25 -35.22
C THR A 444 -45.83 26.19 -35.19
N SER A 445 -45.50 24.95 -34.82
CA SER A 445 -46.47 23.87 -34.60
C SER A 445 -47.45 24.19 -33.45
N THR A 446 -46.94 24.81 -32.38
CA THR A 446 -47.76 25.20 -31.22
C THR A 446 -48.68 26.40 -31.51
N ARG A 447 -48.36 27.26 -32.48
CA ARG A 447 -49.22 28.39 -32.91
C ARG A 447 -50.27 28.02 -33.96
N GLN A 448 -50.19 26.84 -34.59
CA GLN A 448 -51.21 26.35 -35.51
C GLN A 448 -52.37 25.59 -34.81
N HIS A 449 -52.33 25.47 -33.48
CA HIS A 449 -53.39 24.86 -32.66
C HIS A 449 -53.93 25.80 -31.55
N ALA A 450 -53.77 27.11 -31.71
CA ALA A 450 -54.41 28.13 -30.85
C ALA A 450 -55.48 28.92 -31.62
#